data_AF-A0A841E7Y7-F1
#
_entry.id   AF-A0A841E7Y7-F1
#
_cell.length_a   1.000
_cell.length_b   1.000
_cell.length_c   1.000
_cell.angle_alpha   90.00
_cell.angle_beta   90.00
_cell.angle_gamma   90.00
#
_symmetry.space_group_name_H-M   'P 1'
#
loop_
_entity.id
_entity.type
_entity.pdbx_description
1 polymer ?
#
loop_
_entity_poly.entity_id
_entity_poly.type
_entity_poly.pdbx_seq_one_letter_code
_entity_poly.pdbx_strand_id
1 'polypeptide(L)'
;MSSDTHGRWRAQIPADIDRPDPVIAGLTPRQLLLLAPLAAAAWAGVVGLRGHLPLWAIGLILAPLVGAGVAVVAGRRDAMSLDAFAWAGLAWLRAPKRRVGAPDGLPGLPPWAPPTGREPALAPLRLPARAVADDGVIELGERRAVLVECSTLNLALAASGEQDTAIGAMAGVLHTLAEPAQILVRAVGHDLSPLTDLLQQRAPALAHPDLEQAAYDHAAWLAELQAGRTLLQRRLLLVLTTTGPTSALGERAEDVATQLQALGLRARVCDGDQAWDHLHACLHPAPTTAAPDDEEEGDRPA
;
A
#
# COMPACT_ATOMS: atom_id res chain seq x y z
N MET A 1 -22.24 6.50 41.35
CA MET A 1 -21.97 7.66 40.48
C MET A 1 -20.56 7.50 39.94
N SER A 2 -20.43 6.76 38.83
CA SER A 2 -19.15 6.59 38.15
C SER A 2 -18.83 7.88 37.41
N SER A 3 -17.78 8.55 37.83
CA SER A 3 -17.17 9.66 37.09
C SER A 3 -16.56 9.09 35.82
N ASP A 4 -17.25 9.28 34.70
CA ASP A 4 -16.70 9.20 33.36
C ASP A 4 -15.62 10.28 33.21
N THR A 5 -14.39 9.99 33.63
CA THR A 5 -13.23 10.81 33.32
C THR A 5 -12.96 10.67 31.83
N HIS A 6 -13.57 11.53 31.03
CA HIS A 6 -13.31 11.64 29.60
C HIS A 6 -11.83 11.98 29.39
N GLY A 7 -11.11 11.10 28.69
CA GLY A 7 -9.70 11.28 28.35
C GLY A 7 -9.46 12.65 27.71
N ARG A 8 -8.38 13.31 28.14
CA ARG A 8 -8.10 14.73 27.86
C ARG A 8 -7.76 14.98 26.38
N TRP A 9 -7.45 13.93 25.63
CA TRP A 9 -7.04 13.99 24.22
C TRP A 9 -8.18 13.64 23.27
N ARG A 10 -9.23 14.46 23.22
CA ARG A 10 -10.13 14.48 22.04
C ARG A 10 -9.53 15.39 20.98
N ALA A 11 -8.51 14.88 20.27
CA ALA A 11 -8.09 15.51 19.03
C ALA A 11 -9.22 15.33 18.01
N GLN A 12 -9.79 16.42 17.53
CA GLN A 12 -10.77 16.39 16.45
C GLN A 12 -10.01 16.10 15.16
N ILE A 13 -9.81 14.82 14.86
CA ILE A 13 -9.08 14.37 13.66
C ILE A 13 -9.92 14.79 12.45
N PRO A 14 -9.44 15.69 11.59
CA PRO A 14 -10.13 16.04 10.36
C PRO A 14 -10.33 14.77 9.54
N ALA A 15 -11.54 14.57 9.01
CA ALA A 15 -11.87 13.35 8.26
C ALA A 15 -11.04 13.16 6.97
N ASP A 16 -10.31 14.19 6.52
CA ASP A 16 -9.48 14.18 5.31
C ASP A 16 -8.24 15.07 5.52
N ILE A 17 -7.13 14.49 5.96
CA ILE A 17 -5.84 15.17 6.19
C ILE A 17 -5.16 15.51 4.85
N ASP A 18 -5.46 14.76 3.79
CA ASP A 18 -4.88 14.92 2.46
C ASP A 18 -5.67 15.89 1.56
N ARG A 19 -6.65 16.62 2.12
CA ARG A 19 -7.43 17.58 1.36
C ARG A 19 -6.54 18.78 0.97
N PRO A 20 -6.26 19.00 -0.32
CA PRO A 20 -5.51 20.18 -0.76
C PRO A 20 -6.30 21.45 -0.40
N ASP A 21 -5.58 22.48 0.08
CA ASP A 21 -6.18 23.73 0.51
C ASP A 21 -7.00 24.37 -0.62
N PRO A 22 -8.30 24.64 -0.41
CA PRO A 22 -9.13 25.33 -1.39
C PRO A 22 -8.74 26.82 -1.41
N VAL A 23 -8.67 27.41 -2.60
CA VAL A 23 -8.27 28.82 -2.75
C VAL A 23 -9.48 29.72 -3.06
N ILE A 24 -10.37 29.31 -3.97
CA ILE A 24 -11.57 30.09 -4.32
C ILE A 24 -12.77 29.15 -4.42
N ALA A 25 -13.87 29.48 -3.73
CA ALA A 25 -15.16 28.77 -3.81
C ALA A 25 -15.08 27.24 -3.61
N GLY A 26 -14.13 26.77 -2.80
CA GLY A 26 -13.91 25.33 -2.56
C GLY A 26 -13.10 24.61 -3.64
N LEU A 27 -12.60 25.32 -4.67
CA LEU A 27 -11.75 24.79 -5.72
C LEU A 27 -10.26 24.95 -5.38
N THR A 28 -9.50 23.92 -5.73
CA THR A 28 -8.03 23.93 -5.61
C THR A 28 -7.38 24.74 -6.74
N PRO A 29 -6.15 25.25 -6.57
CA PRO A 29 -5.42 25.94 -7.64
C PRO A 29 -5.29 25.07 -8.89
N ARG A 30 -5.08 23.76 -8.71
CA ARG A 30 -4.98 22.78 -9.79
C ARG A 30 -6.28 22.65 -10.57
N GLN A 31 -7.43 22.63 -9.88
CA GLN A 31 -8.74 22.59 -10.55
C GLN A 31 -9.01 23.87 -11.34
N LEU A 32 -8.63 25.04 -10.81
CA LEU A 32 -8.74 26.30 -11.56
C LEU A 32 -7.87 26.30 -12.81
N LEU A 33 -6.63 25.80 -12.72
CA LEU A 33 -5.70 25.73 -13.85
C LEU A 33 -6.21 24.78 -14.95
N LEU A 34 -6.89 23.70 -14.58
CA LEU A 34 -7.51 22.76 -15.54
C LEU A 34 -8.84 23.27 -16.11
N LEU A 35 -9.66 23.99 -15.33
CA LEU A 35 -10.94 24.52 -15.78
C LEU A 35 -10.81 25.79 -16.63
N ALA A 36 -9.80 26.61 -16.40
CA ALA A 36 -9.55 27.84 -17.17
C ALA A 36 -9.46 27.61 -18.70
N PRO A 37 -8.63 26.67 -19.21
CA PRO A 37 -8.56 26.41 -20.65
C PRO A 37 -9.86 25.80 -21.19
N LEU A 38 -10.56 24.97 -20.40
CA LEU A 38 -11.86 24.40 -20.79
C LEU A 38 -12.91 25.51 -20.96
N ALA A 39 -12.97 26.46 -20.01
CA ALA A 39 -13.86 27.62 -20.07
C ALA A 39 -13.50 28.55 -21.25
N ALA A 40 -12.21 28.78 -21.49
CA ALA A 40 -11.74 29.58 -22.62
C ALA A 40 -12.09 28.93 -23.98
N ALA A 41 -11.90 27.61 -24.12
CA ALA A 41 -12.27 26.87 -25.32
C ALA A 41 -13.78 26.86 -25.55
N ALA A 42 -14.57 26.70 -24.47
CA ALA A 42 -16.02 26.79 -24.54
C ALA A 42 -16.48 28.18 -25.00
N TRP A 43 -15.90 29.24 -24.44
CA TRP A 43 -16.17 30.62 -24.84
C TRP A 43 -15.80 30.89 -26.30
N ALA A 44 -14.61 30.46 -26.74
CA ALA A 44 -14.18 30.59 -28.12
C ALA A 44 -15.12 29.84 -29.09
N GLY A 45 -15.58 28.65 -28.72
CA GLY A 45 -16.59 27.89 -29.47
C GLY A 45 -17.90 28.66 -29.60
N VAL A 46 -18.41 29.25 -28.52
CA VAL A 46 -19.62 30.09 -28.56
C VAL A 46 -19.42 31.31 -29.48
N VAL A 47 -18.30 32.02 -29.37
CA VAL A 47 -18.02 33.21 -30.19
C VAL A 47 -17.87 32.87 -31.68
N GLY A 48 -17.28 31.72 -32.00
CA GLY A 48 -17.12 31.26 -33.38
C GLY A 48 -18.41 30.72 -34.00
N LEU A 49 -19.21 29.97 -33.23
CA LEU A 49 -20.41 29.30 -33.75
C LEU A 49 -21.67 30.18 -33.70
N ARG A 50 -21.71 31.25 -32.91
CA ARG A 50 -22.90 32.13 -32.81
C ARG A 50 -23.33 32.77 -34.13
N GLY A 51 -22.44 32.85 -35.12
CA GLY A 51 -22.76 33.34 -36.47
C GLY A 51 -23.40 32.28 -37.37
N HIS A 52 -23.34 31.01 -37.00
CA HIS A 52 -23.78 29.87 -37.82
C HIS A 52 -24.92 29.07 -37.19
N LEU A 53 -25.02 29.07 -35.85
CA LEU A 53 -25.96 28.24 -35.09
C LEU A 53 -26.70 29.08 -34.05
N PRO A 54 -27.99 28.78 -33.78
CA PRO A 54 -28.71 29.39 -32.67
C PRO A 54 -28.12 28.92 -31.32
N LEU A 55 -28.20 29.78 -30.30
CA LEU A 55 -27.55 29.56 -28.99
C LEU A 55 -27.93 28.22 -28.33
N TRP A 56 -29.16 27.75 -28.50
CA TRP A 56 -29.62 26.47 -27.94
C TRP A 56 -28.89 25.26 -28.54
N ALA A 57 -28.57 25.30 -29.84
CA ALA A 57 -27.86 24.22 -30.53
C ALA A 57 -26.38 24.18 -30.11
N ILE A 58 -25.76 25.35 -29.94
CA ILE A 58 -24.41 25.48 -29.40
C ILE A 58 -24.37 24.92 -27.96
N GLY A 59 -25.36 25.28 -27.14
CA GLY A 59 -25.52 24.77 -25.78
C GLY A 59 -25.61 23.25 -25.73
N LEU A 60 -26.42 22.61 -26.59
CA LEU A 60 -26.55 21.14 -26.65
C LEU A 60 -25.24 20.42 -26.98
N ILE A 61 -24.37 21.01 -27.79
CA ILE A 61 -23.08 20.43 -28.17
C ILE A 61 -22.04 20.63 -27.06
N LEU A 62 -21.97 21.84 -26.51
CA LEU A 62 -20.95 22.21 -25.51
C LEU A 62 -21.27 21.69 -24.10
N ALA A 63 -22.54 21.60 -23.71
CA ALA A 63 -22.95 21.15 -22.39
C ALA A 63 -22.38 19.77 -22.00
N PRO A 64 -22.47 18.70 -22.82
CA PRO A 64 -21.89 17.40 -22.46
C PRO A 64 -20.37 17.43 -22.41
N LEU A 65 -19.71 18.22 -23.29
CA LEU A 65 -18.26 18.37 -23.33
C LEU A 65 -17.72 19.08 -22.09
N VAL A 66 -18.34 20.21 -21.71
CA VAL A 66 -17.99 20.97 -20.51
C VAL A 66 -18.37 20.17 -19.26
N GLY A 67 -19.54 19.52 -19.25
CA GLY A 67 -20.00 18.69 -18.14
C GLY A 67 -19.06 17.51 -17.87
N ALA A 68 -18.62 16.80 -18.92
CA ALA A 68 -17.62 15.75 -18.80
C ALA A 68 -16.27 16.28 -18.31
N GLY A 69 -15.81 17.42 -18.84
CA GLY A 69 -14.57 18.06 -18.39
C GLY A 69 -14.61 18.46 -16.91
N VAL A 70 -15.70 19.08 -16.47
CA VAL A 70 -15.92 19.43 -15.05
C VAL A 70 -16.01 18.17 -14.19
N ALA A 71 -16.71 17.13 -14.64
CA ALA A 71 -16.82 15.87 -13.90
C ALA A 71 -15.45 15.18 -13.74
N VAL A 72 -14.58 15.23 -14.76
CA VAL A 72 -13.21 14.71 -14.68
C VAL A 72 -12.34 15.55 -13.74
N VAL A 73 -12.49 16.87 -13.71
CA VAL A 73 -11.69 17.73 -12.83
C VAL A 73 -12.17 17.72 -11.37
N ALA A 74 -13.49 17.62 -11.16
CA ALA A 74 -14.11 17.58 -9.84
C ALA A 74 -14.17 16.16 -9.25
N GLY A 75 -14.17 15.13 -10.11
CA GLY A 75 -14.27 13.75 -9.71
C GLY A 75 -12.98 13.24 -9.08
N ARG A 76 -13.14 12.54 -7.95
CA ARG A 76 -12.10 11.78 -7.29
C ARG A 76 -12.50 10.31 -7.28
N ARG A 77 -11.53 9.45 -7.53
CA ARG A 77 -11.64 8.00 -7.37
C ARG A 77 -10.46 7.55 -6.51
N ASP A 78 -10.74 6.91 -5.38
CA ASP A 78 -9.72 6.32 -4.51
C ASP A 78 -8.60 7.31 -4.13
N ALA A 79 -8.98 8.53 -3.73
CA ALA A 79 -8.10 9.69 -3.43
C ALA A 79 -7.29 10.27 -4.62
N MET A 80 -7.32 9.65 -5.80
CA MET A 80 -6.75 10.21 -7.03
C MET A 80 -7.78 11.09 -7.76
N SER A 81 -7.31 12.17 -8.37
CA SER A 81 -8.14 12.95 -9.29
C SER A 81 -8.33 12.20 -10.61
N LEU A 82 -9.50 12.29 -11.24
CA LEU A 82 -9.80 11.49 -12.45
C LEU A 82 -8.90 11.83 -13.64
N ASP A 83 -8.34 13.04 -13.72
CA ASP A 83 -7.30 13.41 -14.70
C ASP A 83 -6.01 12.59 -14.50
N ALA A 84 -5.55 12.46 -13.25
CA ALA A 84 -4.38 11.66 -12.89
C ALA A 84 -4.64 10.18 -13.13
N PHE A 85 -5.85 9.72 -12.83
CA PHE A 85 -6.28 8.35 -13.12
C PHE A 85 -6.33 8.08 -14.63
N ALA A 86 -6.92 8.97 -15.42
CA ALA A 86 -6.99 8.85 -16.87
C ALA A 86 -5.58 8.89 -17.50
N TRP A 87 -4.70 9.76 -17.00
CA TRP A 87 -3.30 9.81 -17.44
C TRP A 87 -2.54 8.55 -17.07
N ALA A 88 -2.70 8.05 -15.84
CA ALA A 88 -2.09 6.80 -15.41
C ALA A 88 -2.60 5.62 -16.25
N GLY A 89 -3.90 5.60 -16.57
CA GLY A 89 -4.51 4.63 -17.48
C GLY A 89 -3.95 4.73 -18.90
N LEU A 90 -3.82 5.93 -19.46
CA LEU A 90 -3.24 6.14 -20.79
C LEU A 90 -1.76 5.77 -20.84
N ALA A 91 -1.00 6.16 -19.83
CA ALA A 91 0.40 5.79 -19.66
C ALA A 91 0.54 4.27 -19.53
N TRP A 92 -0.35 3.62 -18.77
CA TRP A 92 -0.40 2.16 -18.65
C TRP A 92 -0.74 1.49 -19.98
N LEU A 93 -1.70 2.00 -20.76
CA LEU A 93 -2.04 1.49 -22.09
C LEU A 93 -0.86 1.55 -23.07
N ARG A 94 -0.06 2.61 -22.98
CA ARG A 94 1.16 2.77 -23.80
C ARG A 94 2.37 2.02 -23.24
N ALA A 95 2.37 1.68 -21.95
CA ALA A 95 3.50 1.05 -21.31
C ALA A 95 3.69 -0.41 -21.77
N PRO A 96 4.94 -0.85 -21.96
CA PRO A 96 5.26 -2.24 -22.24
C PRO A 96 4.76 -3.14 -21.10
N LYS A 97 4.01 -4.18 -21.47
CA LYS A 97 3.33 -5.08 -20.52
C LYS A 97 4.24 -6.17 -19.97
N ARG A 98 5.33 -6.47 -20.68
CA ARG A 98 6.30 -7.48 -20.26
C ARG A 98 7.57 -6.80 -19.79
N ARG A 99 7.85 -6.92 -18.50
CA ARG A 99 9.08 -6.40 -17.89
C ARG A 99 9.95 -7.55 -17.44
N VAL A 100 11.24 -7.48 -17.73
CA VAL A 100 12.21 -8.52 -17.40
C VAL A 100 13.36 -7.96 -16.56
N GLY A 101 13.95 -8.80 -15.71
CA GLY A 101 15.13 -8.45 -14.93
C GLY A 101 16.32 -8.17 -15.86
N ALA A 102 16.52 -6.90 -16.20
CA ALA A 102 17.57 -6.43 -17.09
C ALA A 102 18.15 -5.12 -16.52
N PRO A 103 18.98 -5.20 -15.46
CA PRO A 103 19.48 -4.03 -14.74
C PRO A 103 20.27 -3.08 -15.65
N ASP A 104 21.07 -3.64 -16.55
CA ASP A 104 21.87 -2.91 -17.55
C ASP A 104 21.09 -2.55 -18.82
N GLY A 105 19.79 -2.85 -18.85
CA GLY A 105 18.94 -2.73 -20.03
C GLY A 105 18.91 -4.00 -20.88
N LEU A 106 18.07 -3.96 -21.93
CA LEU A 106 17.92 -5.09 -22.83
C LEU A 106 19.08 -5.09 -23.84
N PRO A 107 19.83 -6.20 -23.98
CA PRO A 107 20.80 -6.30 -25.05
C PRO A 107 20.08 -6.26 -26.41
N GLY A 108 20.74 -5.68 -27.41
CA GLY A 108 20.26 -5.76 -28.79
C GLY A 108 20.21 -7.21 -29.25
N LEU A 109 19.23 -7.54 -30.09
CA LEU A 109 19.19 -8.85 -30.75
C LEU A 109 20.47 -9.02 -31.60
N PRO A 110 21.13 -10.18 -31.55
CA PRO A 110 22.28 -10.43 -32.39
C PRO A 110 21.88 -10.44 -33.87
N PRO A 111 22.80 -10.15 -34.80
CA PRO A 111 22.48 -9.92 -36.21
C PRO A 111 21.95 -11.16 -36.95
N TRP A 112 22.17 -12.36 -36.39
CA TRP A 112 21.65 -13.62 -36.92
C TRP A 112 20.24 -13.96 -36.42
N ALA A 113 19.71 -13.22 -35.43
CA ALA A 113 18.38 -13.47 -34.90
C ALA A 113 17.32 -13.13 -35.96
N PRO A 114 16.28 -13.97 -36.11
CA PRO A 114 15.18 -13.67 -37.03
C PRO A 114 14.53 -12.34 -36.61
N PRO A 115 14.04 -11.52 -37.55
CA PRO A 115 13.28 -10.33 -37.22
C PRO A 115 12.06 -10.77 -36.40
N THR A 116 12.07 -10.47 -35.11
CA THR A 116 10.94 -10.70 -34.21
C THR A 116 9.74 -9.97 -34.79
N GLY A 117 8.62 -10.67 -34.98
CA GLY A 117 7.38 -10.10 -35.49
C GLY A 117 6.76 -9.09 -34.51
N ARG A 118 5.43 -9.05 -34.43
CA ARG A 118 4.70 -8.25 -33.43
C ARG A 118 4.79 -8.91 -32.04
N GLU A 119 6.01 -9.17 -31.58
CA GLU A 119 6.27 -9.69 -30.25
C GLU A 119 5.94 -8.63 -29.19
N PRO A 120 5.51 -9.05 -28.00
CA PRO A 120 5.21 -8.12 -26.93
C PRO A 120 6.46 -7.31 -26.58
N ALA A 121 6.37 -5.99 -26.66
CA ALA A 121 7.46 -5.09 -26.32
C ALA A 121 7.98 -5.39 -24.90
N LEU A 122 9.22 -5.87 -24.84
CA LEU A 122 9.95 -6.11 -23.60
C LEU A 122 10.51 -4.78 -23.10
N ALA A 123 10.50 -4.59 -21.79
CA ALA A 123 11.18 -3.48 -21.13
C ALA A 123 11.94 -3.95 -19.90
N PRO A 124 13.02 -3.25 -19.50
CA PRO A 124 13.71 -3.56 -18.26
C PRO A 124 12.79 -3.29 -17.06
N LEU A 125 12.76 -4.23 -16.12
CA LEU A 125 12.12 -4.07 -14.82
C LEU A 125 12.97 -3.11 -13.98
N ARG A 126 12.42 -1.92 -13.72
CA ARG A 126 13.02 -0.94 -12.80
C ARG A 126 12.31 -1.03 -11.46
N LEU A 127 12.95 -1.65 -10.48
CA LEU A 127 12.47 -1.70 -9.10
C LEU A 127 12.83 -0.39 -8.39
N PRO A 128 11.97 0.13 -7.49
CA PRO A 128 12.28 1.30 -6.67
C PRO A 128 13.48 1.07 -5.74
N ALA A 129 13.60 -0.13 -5.18
CA ALA A 129 14.75 -0.57 -4.40
C ALA A 129 15.86 -1.07 -5.32
N ARG A 130 17.07 -0.53 -5.16
CA ARG A 130 18.26 -0.88 -5.95
C ARG A 130 19.12 -1.93 -5.25
N ALA A 131 19.28 -1.81 -3.94
CA ALA A 131 20.05 -2.71 -3.10
C ALA A 131 19.48 -2.72 -1.68
N VAL A 132 19.76 -3.80 -0.96
CA VAL A 132 19.52 -3.94 0.48
C VAL A 132 20.87 -4.31 1.09
N ALA A 133 21.34 -3.50 2.03
CA ALA A 133 22.57 -3.78 2.76
C ALA A 133 22.31 -4.73 3.95
N ASP A 134 23.35 -5.37 4.46
CA ASP A 134 23.26 -6.36 5.55
C ASP A 134 22.67 -5.75 6.84
N ASP A 135 22.87 -4.45 7.05
CA ASP A 135 22.32 -3.67 8.17
C ASP A 135 20.84 -3.29 7.98
N GLY A 136 20.19 -3.73 6.89
CA GLY A 136 18.78 -3.47 6.60
C GLY A 136 18.52 -2.15 5.86
N VAL A 137 19.55 -1.40 5.49
CA VAL A 137 19.38 -0.17 4.70
C VAL A 137 18.99 -0.50 3.26
N ILE A 138 17.85 0.04 2.83
CA ILE A 138 17.30 -0.10 1.48
C ILE A 138 17.67 1.14 0.66
N GLU A 139 18.36 0.95 -0.46
CA GLU A 139 18.71 2.03 -1.39
C GLU A 139 17.56 2.32 -2.36
N LEU A 140 17.02 3.54 -2.32
CA LEU A 140 15.90 4.02 -3.13
C LEU A 140 16.33 5.13 -4.11
N GLY A 141 17.57 5.04 -4.64
CA GLY A 141 18.15 6.09 -5.49
C GLY A 141 18.72 7.24 -4.66
N GLU A 142 18.09 8.42 -4.72
CA GLU A 142 18.52 9.60 -3.93
C GLU A 142 18.12 9.51 -2.45
N ARG A 143 17.26 8.54 -2.11
CA ARG A 143 16.82 8.27 -0.75
C ARG A 143 17.30 6.92 -0.27
N ARG A 144 17.33 6.78 1.04
CA ARG A 144 17.59 5.53 1.73
C ARG A 144 16.47 5.28 2.72
N ALA A 145 16.15 4.03 2.97
CA ALA A 145 15.09 3.65 3.90
C ALA A 145 15.54 2.54 4.83
N VAL A 146 15.00 2.54 6.04
CA VAL A 146 15.12 1.45 7.01
C VAL A 146 13.72 1.08 7.46
N LEU A 147 13.49 -0.22 7.66
CA LEU A 147 12.24 -0.76 8.14
C LEU A 147 12.34 -1.05 9.64
N VAL A 148 11.33 -0.61 10.39
CA VAL A 148 11.13 -1.00 11.78
C VAL A 148 9.84 -1.81 11.84
N GLU A 149 9.94 -3.09 12.15
CA GLU A 149 8.77 -3.95 12.35
C GLU A 149 8.19 -3.72 13.74
N CYS A 150 6.89 -3.44 13.79
CA CYS A 150 6.17 -3.08 15.00
C CYS A 150 4.99 -4.02 15.24
N SER A 151 4.72 -4.30 16.52
CA SER A 151 3.44 -4.91 16.93
C SER A 151 2.34 -3.84 17.05
N THR A 152 1.13 -4.31 17.37
CA THR A 152 0.00 -3.44 17.71
C THR A 152 -0.21 -3.37 19.22
N LEU A 153 -0.76 -2.26 19.71
CA LEU A 153 -1.29 -2.12 21.07
C LEU A 153 -2.81 -1.97 21.00
N ASN A 154 -3.55 -2.71 21.83
CA ASN A 154 -5.01 -2.56 21.89
C ASN A 154 -5.39 -1.51 22.94
N LEU A 155 -5.46 -0.25 22.50
CA LEU A 155 -5.84 0.88 23.36
C LEU A 155 -7.25 0.76 23.93
N ALA A 156 -8.18 0.07 23.24
CA ALA A 156 -9.56 -0.05 23.70
C ALA A 156 -9.70 -0.90 24.98
N LEU A 157 -8.71 -1.76 25.26
CA LEU A 157 -8.65 -2.57 26.47
C LEU A 157 -7.88 -1.89 27.61
N ALA A 158 -7.13 -0.82 27.32
CA ALA A 158 -6.34 -0.10 28.32
C ALA A 158 -7.22 0.81 29.18
N ALA A 159 -6.85 1.04 30.44
CA ALA A 159 -7.55 2.01 31.28
C ALA A 159 -7.36 3.44 30.75
N SER A 160 -8.27 4.38 31.06
CA SER A 160 -8.23 5.75 30.50
C SER A 160 -6.91 6.49 30.77
N GLY A 161 -6.29 6.31 31.95
CA GLY A 161 -4.98 6.89 32.26
C GLY A 161 -3.82 6.25 31.48
N GLU A 162 -3.91 4.95 31.19
CA GLU A 162 -2.94 4.25 30.34
C GLU A 162 -3.07 4.67 28.88
N GLN A 163 -4.31 4.88 28.40
CA GLN A 163 -4.58 5.42 27.07
C GLN A 163 -3.95 6.81 26.90
N ASP A 164 -4.19 7.74 27.82
CA ASP A 164 -3.64 9.09 27.76
C ASP A 164 -2.09 9.08 27.78
N THR A 165 -1.50 8.18 28.57
CA THR A 165 -0.04 7.98 28.63
C THR A 165 0.51 7.45 27.31
N ALA A 166 -0.12 6.42 26.75
CA ALA A 166 0.28 5.83 25.47
C ALA A 166 0.14 6.83 24.31
N ILE A 167 -0.94 7.62 24.30
CA ILE A 167 -1.17 8.68 23.29
C ILE A 167 -0.10 9.77 23.40
N GLY A 168 0.18 10.26 24.60
CA GLY A 168 1.19 11.31 24.81
C GLY A 168 2.59 10.85 24.42
N ALA A 169 2.93 9.61 24.73
CA ALA A 169 4.24 9.06 24.40
C ALA A 169 4.36 8.71 22.90
N MET A 170 3.29 8.24 22.25
CA MET A 170 3.24 8.13 20.78
C MET A 170 3.37 9.50 20.10
N ALA A 171 2.70 10.54 20.60
CA ALA A 171 2.85 11.90 20.09
C ALA A 171 4.31 12.40 20.23
N GLY A 172 4.99 12.04 21.32
CA GLY A 172 6.41 12.26 21.50
C GLY A 172 7.25 11.61 20.39
N VAL A 173 7.04 10.32 20.12
CA VAL A 173 7.71 9.61 19.01
C VAL A 173 7.44 10.29 17.67
N LEU A 174 6.19 10.66 17.38
CA LEU A 174 5.87 11.35 16.13
C LEU A 174 6.56 12.72 16.02
N HIS A 175 6.79 13.41 17.14
CA HIS A 175 7.49 14.69 17.16
C HIS A 175 9.01 14.56 16.92
N THR A 176 9.61 13.38 17.17
CA THR A 176 11.03 13.14 16.87
C THR A 176 11.28 12.88 15.39
N LEU A 177 10.24 12.60 14.60
CA LEU A 177 10.35 12.31 13.17
C LEU A 177 10.60 13.60 12.36
N ALA A 178 11.88 13.96 12.20
CA ALA A 178 12.29 15.15 11.45
C ALA A 178 12.23 15.01 9.91
N GLU A 179 12.22 13.77 9.41
CA GLU A 179 12.12 13.44 7.98
C GLU A 179 10.87 12.58 7.73
N PRO A 180 10.35 12.57 6.48
CA PRO A 180 9.17 11.78 6.13
C PRO A 180 9.31 10.32 6.57
N ALA A 181 8.34 9.88 7.36
CA ALA A 181 8.19 8.50 7.79
C ALA A 181 6.85 7.96 7.27
N GLN A 182 6.81 6.68 6.92
CA GLN A 182 5.61 6.02 6.43
C GLN A 182 5.22 4.88 7.38
N ILE A 183 3.98 4.87 7.84
CA ILE A 183 3.41 3.75 8.58
C ILE A 183 2.69 2.87 7.56
N LEU A 184 3.21 1.66 7.35
CA LEU A 184 2.66 0.69 6.44
C LEU A 184 1.96 -0.41 7.24
N VAL A 185 0.64 -0.53 7.06
CA VAL A 185 -0.16 -1.59 7.64
C VAL A 185 -0.54 -2.56 6.53
N ARG A 186 -0.04 -3.80 6.60
CA ARG A 186 -0.34 -4.85 5.62
C ARG A 186 -1.17 -5.95 6.26
N ALA A 187 -2.25 -6.34 5.60
CA ALA A 187 -2.86 -7.63 5.81
C ALA A 187 -2.11 -8.64 4.92
N VAL A 188 -1.40 -9.58 5.52
CA VAL A 188 -0.70 -10.65 4.81
C VAL A 188 -1.29 -11.99 5.19
N GLY A 189 -1.28 -12.94 4.24
CA GLY A 189 -1.62 -14.32 4.54
C GLY A 189 -0.77 -14.84 5.70
N HIS A 190 -1.40 -15.54 6.63
CA HIS A 190 -0.70 -16.21 7.71
C HIS A 190 -0.64 -17.70 7.39
N ASP A 191 0.58 -18.19 7.19
CA ASP A 191 0.85 -19.60 6.97
C ASP A 191 1.13 -20.27 8.33
N LEU A 192 0.27 -21.23 8.69
CA LEU A 192 0.39 -22.06 9.88
C LEU A 192 1.17 -23.34 9.62
N SER A 193 1.52 -23.70 8.37
CA SER A 193 2.29 -24.91 8.05
C SER A 193 3.56 -25.06 8.90
N PRO A 194 4.38 -24.01 9.11
CA PRO A 194 5.56 -24.13 9.98
C PRO A 194 5.21 -24.49 11.43
N LEU A 195 4.08 -24.01 11.96
CA LEU A 195 3.63 -24.32 13.32
C LEU A 195 3.07 -25.74 13.40
N THR A 196 2.30 -26.16 12.40
CA THR A 196 1.79 -27.53 12.27
C THR A 196 2.94 -28.53 12.22
N ASP A 197 3.95 -28.27 11.39
CA ASP A 197 5.15 -29.11 11.25
C ASP A 197 5.93 -29.17 12.57
N LEU A 198 6.10 -28.02 13.25
CA LEU A 198 6.77 -27.97 14.54
C LEU A 198 6.06 -28.81 15.60
N LEU A 199 4.73 -28.74 15.66
CA LEU A 199 3.93 -29.53 16.61
C LEU A 199 4.05 -31.02 16.31
N GLN A 200 3.94 -31.42 15.04
CA GLN A 200 4.10 -32.82 14.62
C GLN A 200 5.50 -33.36 14.93
N GLN A 201 6.54 -32.56 14.71
CA GLN A 201 7.93 -32.95 14.99
C GLN A 201 8.22 -33.05 16.49
N ARG A 202 7.62 -32.20 17.32
CA ARG A 202 7.87 -32.15 18.78
C ARG A 202 6.96 -33.05 19.59
N ALA A 203 5.80 -33.43 19.07
CA ALA A 203 4.83 -34.30 19.74
C ALA A 203 5.46 -35.57 20.35
N PRO A 204 6.29 -36.36 19.63
CA PRO A 204 6.90 -37.58 20.19
C PRO A 204 7.86 -37.37 21.36
N ALA A 205 8.36 -36.15 21.55
CA ALA A 205 9.31 -35.81 22.61
C ALA A 205 8.61 -35.34 23.90
N LEU A 206 7.28 -35.29 23.92
CA LEU A 206 6.51 -34.86 25.08
C LEU A 206 6.50 -35.96 26.16
N ALA A 207 6.59 -35.55 27.42
CA ALA A 207 6.78 -36.46 28.54
C ALA A 207 5.56 -37.33 28.88
N HIS A 208 4.38 -37.01 28.35
CA HIS A 208 3.12 -37.70 28.66
C HIS A 208 2.37 -38.04 27.35
N PRO A 209 1.84 -39.27 27.19
CA PRO A 209 1.14 -39.68 25.96
C PRO A 209 -0.07 -38.80 25.64
N ASP A 210 -0.83 -38.36 26.66
CA ASP A 210 -1.96 -37.45 26.44
C ASP A 210 -1.52 -36.08 25.87
N LEU A 211 -0.32 -35.59 26.22
CA LEU A 211 0.22 -34.35 25.66
C LEU A 211 0.70 -34.55 24.22
N GLU A 212 1.29 -35.71 23.92
CA GLU A 212 1.62 -36.12 22.55
C GLU A 212 0.37 -36.13 21.67
N GLN A 213 -0.69 -36.81 22.12
CA GLN A 213 -1.95 -36.86 21.38
C GLN A 213 -2.57 -35.46 21.21
N ALA A 214 -2.61 -34.65 22.27
CA ALA A 214 -3.14 -33.28 22.19
C ALA A 214 -2.35 -32.39 21.21
N ALA A 215 -1.03 -32.60 21.08
CA ALA A 215 -0.22 -31.88 20.11
C ALA A 215 -0.56 -32.26 18.65
N TYR A 216 -0.80 -33.55 18.37
CA TYR A 216 -1.27 -33.99 17.07
C TYR A 216 -2.67 -33.47 16.74
N ASP A 217 -3.59 -33.54 17.69
CA ASP A 217 -4.95 -33.03 17.52
C ASP A 217 -4.93 -31.51 17.24
N HIS A 218 -4.06 -30.77 17.94
CA HIS A 218 -3.89 -29.33 17.69
C HIS A 218 -3.29 -29.05 16.31
N ALA A 219 -2.31 -29.84 15.86
CA ALA A 219 -1.74 -29.71 14.53
C ALA A 219 -2.79 -29.99 13.44
N ALA A 220 -3.63 -31.01 13.62
CA ALA A 220 -4.75 -31.30 12.72
C ALA A 220 -5.75 -30.15 12.67
N TRP A 221 -6.12 -29.59 13.82
CA TRP A 221 -7.01 -28.42 13.89
C TRP A 221 -6.43 -27.19 13.18
N LEU A 222 -5.12 -26.90 13.33
CA LEU A 222 -4.47 -25.79 12.63
C LEU A 222 -4.46 -25.99 11.11
N ALA A 223 -4.24 -27.22 10.65
CA ALA A 223 -4.29 -27.56 9.23
C ALA A 223 -5.71 -27.38 8.65
N GLU A 224 -6.74 -27.83 9.36
CA GLU A 224 -8.14 -27.59 9.00
C GLU A 224 -8.49 -26.09 8.98
N LEU A 225 -7.99 -25.32 9.95
CA LEU A 225 -8.21 -23.88 10.03
C LEU A 225 -7.60 -23.14 8.82
N GLN A 226 -6.40 -23.52 8.41
CA GLN A 226 -5.73 -22.96 7.23
C GLN A 226 -6.42 -23.38 5.92
N ALA A 227 -6.92 -24.61 5.84
CA ALA A 227 -7.64 -25.09 4.66
C ALA A 227 -9.01 -24.42 4.49
N GLY A 228 -9.72 -24.18 5.60
CA GLY A 228 -11.09 -23.67 5.58
C GLY A 228 -11.23 -22.15 5.60
N ARG A 229 -10.17 -21.39 5.86
CA ARG A 229 -10.26 -19.93 6.06
C ARG A 229 -9.07 -19.18 5.47
N THR A 230 -9.33 -17.98 4.97
CA THR A 230 -8.28 -16.99 4.68
C THR A 230 -7.76 -16.40 5.98
N LEU A 231 -6.63 -16.90 6.46
CA LEU A 231 -5.98 -16.38 7.66
C LEU A 231 -5.15 -15.15 7.31
N LEU A 232 -5.49 -14.03 7.94
CA LEU A 232 -4.80 -12.75 7.74
C LEU A 232 -4.17 -12.29 9.04
N GLN A 233 -2.88 -11.98 8.98
CA GLN A 233 -2.16 -11.30 10.04
C GLN A 233 -1.88 -9.85 9.62
N ARG A 234 -1.97 -8.93 10.59
CA ARG A 234 -1.56 -7.54 10.36
C ARG A 234 -0.07 -7.41 10.65
N ARG A 235 0.70 -7.04 9.64
CA ARG A 235 2.11 -6.67 9.77
C ARG A 235 2.22 -5.15 9.69
N LEU A 236 2.81 -4.53 10.71
CA LEU A 236 3.02 -3.08 10.76
C LEU A 236 4.51 -2.81 10.57
N LEU A 237 4.82 -1.99 9.57
CA LEU A 237 6.17 -1.52 9.31
C LEU A 237 6.19 0.00 9.42
N LEU A 238 7.09 0.54 10.21
CA LEU A 238 7.46 1.94 10.16
C LEU A 238 8.67 2.09 9.24
N VAL A 239 8.49 2.79 8.13
CA VAL A 239 9.54 3.08 7.16
C VAL A 239 10.10 4.46 7.47
N LEU A 240 11.36 4.50 7.89
CA LEU A 240 12.11 5.73 8.07
C LEU A 240 12.91 6.00 6.80
N THR A 241 12.84 7.23 6.29
CA THR A 241 13.59 7.60 5.09
C THR A 241 14.53 8.76 5.37
N THR A 242 15.68 8.75 4.70
CA THR A 242 16.59 9.90 4.68
C THR A 242 17.10 10.20 3.27
N THR A 243 17.43 11.46 3.03
CA THR A 243 18.31 11.90 1.93
C THR A 243 19.76 12.11 2.37
N GLY A 244 20.02 12.03 3.68
CA GLY A 244 21.32 12.26 4.31
C GLY A 244 22.19 11.00 4.46
N PRO A 245 23.22 11.04 5.33
CA PRO A 245 24.12 9.91 5.57
C PRO A 245 23.38 8.70 6.16
N THR A 246 23.79 7.50 5.78
CA THR A 246 23.21 6.22 6.25
C THR A 246 23.36 6.01 7.74
N SER A 247 24.50 6.38 8.32
CA SER A 247 24.79 6.14 9.73
C SER A 247 23.76 6.77 10.66
N ALA A 248 23.34 8.00 10.35
CA ALA A 248 22.31 8.71 11.12
C ALA A 248 20.91 8.06 10.98
N LEU A 249 20.64 7.35 9.88
CA LEU A 249 19.37 6.66 9.68
C LEU A 249 19.25 5.42 10.59
N GLY A 250 20.34 4.64 10.70
CA GLY A 250 20.39 3.47 11.57
C GLY A 250 20.21 3.84 13.04
N GLU A 251 20.99 4.79 13.54
CA GLU A 251 20.89 5.30 14.93
C GLU A 251 19.47 5.81 15.23
N ARG A 252 18.91 6.61 14.32
CA ARG A 252 17.53 7.11 14.47
C ARG A 252 16.49 5.96 14.47
N ALA A 253 16.70 4.92 13.69
CA ALA A 253 15.80 3.77 13.66
C ALA A 253 15.83 3.00 14.99
N GLU A 254 17.01 2.81 15.57
CA GLU A 254 17.19 2.19 16.89
C GLU A 254 16.58 3.04 18.01
N ASP A 255 16.78 4.36 17.98
CA ASP A 255 16.18 5.29 18.93
C ASP A 255 14.64 5.21 18.90
N VAL A 256 14.06 5.23 17.69
CA VAL A 256 12.61 5.10 17.50
C VAL A 256 12.13 3.73 17.96
N ALA A 257 12.83 2.65 17.63
CA ALA A 257 12.47 1.30 18.10
C ALA A 257 12.50 1.23 19.64
N THR A 258 13.50 1.81 20.28
CA THR A 258 13.62 1.88 21.75
C THR A 258 12.48 2.69 22.37
N GLN A 259 12.14 3.83 21.78
CA GLN A 259 11.00 4.64 22.23
C GLN A 259 9.68 3.88 22.10
N LEU A 260 9.46 3.17 21.00
CA LEU A 260 8.26 2.34 20.79
C LEU A 260 8.22 1.15 21.77
N GLN A 261 9.36 0.54 22.08
CA GLN A 261 9.47 -0.51 23.10
C GLN A 261 9.08 0.00 24.50
N ALA A 262 9.47 1.23 24.84
CA ALA A 262 9.05 1.87 26.09
C ALA A 262 7.52 2.08 26.17
N LEU A 263 6.80 2.07 25.04
CA LEU A 263 5.33 2.09 24.99
C LEU A 263 4.68 0.71 25.17
N GLY A 264 5.49 -0.35 25.31
CA GLY A 264 5.01 -1.73 25.35
C GLY A 264 4.75 -2.34 23.96
N LEU A 265 5.17 -1.68 22.88
CA LEU A 265 5.17 -2.27 21.55
C LEU A 265 6.40 -3.16 21.36
N ARG A 266 6.28 -4.28 20.68
CA ARG A 266 7.45 -4.98 20.15
C ARG A 266 7.86 -4.23 18.89
N ALA A 267 8.97 -3.51 18.94
CA ALA A 267 9.56 -2.83 17.79
C ALA A 267 10.97 -3.32 17.56
N ARG A 268 11.35 -3.64 16.33
CA ARG A 268 12.72 -4.04 15.96
C ARG A 268 13.10 -3.44 14.63
N VAL A 269 14.34 -3.01 14.50
CA VAL A 269 14.91 -2.64 13.20
C VAL A 269 15.14 -3.93 12.40
N CYS A 270 14.67 -3.98 11.16
CA CYS A 270 14.89 -5.12 10.27
C CYS A 270 16.35 -5.13 9.81
N ASP A 271 16.99 -6.29 9.83
CA ASP A 271 18.27 -6.53 9.16
C ASP A 271 18.06 -6.71 7.63
N GLY A 272 19.15 -6.95 6.90
CA GLY A 272 19.12 -7.13 5.44
C GLY A 272 18.18 -8.25 4.99
N ASP A 273 18.23 -9.40 5.65
CA ASP A 273 17.41 -10.58 5.31
C ASP A 273 15.92 -10.32 5.57
N GLN A 274 15.58 -9.75 6.73
CA GLN A 274 14.20 -9.40 7.08
C GLN A 274 13.64 -8.32 6.15
N ALA A 275 14.45 -7.31 5.80
CA ALA A 275 14.06 -6.28 4.85
C ALA A 275 13.82 -6.86 3.46
N TRP A 276 14.69 -7.76 3.01
CA TRP A 276 14.52 -8.51 1.76
C TRP A 276 13.24 -9.35 1.76
N ASP A 277 12.97 -10.11 2.82
CA ASP A 277 11.76 -10.92 2.96
C ASP A 277 10.49 -10.07 2.86
N HIS A 278 10.48 -8.89 3.50
CA HIS A 278 9.36 -7.96 3.40
C HIS A 278 9.14 -7.43 1.98
N LEU A 279 10.22 -7.07 1.27
CA LEU A 279 10.16 -6.63 -0.13
C LEU A 279 9.72 -7.75 -1.06
N HIS A 280 10.28 -8.94 -0.89
CA HIS A 280 9.95 -10.13 -1.66
C HIS A 280 8.48 -10.52 -1.48
N ALA A 281 7.97 -10.49 -0.25
CA ALA A 281 6.56 -10.71 0.03
C ALA A 281 5.61 -9.64 -0.54
N CYS A 282 6.11 -8.52 -1.08
CA CYS A 282 5.30 -7.57 -1.84
C CYS A 282 5.19 -7.96 -3.33
N LEU A 283 6.12 -8.77 -3.84
CA LEU A 283 6.15 -9.22 -5.23
C LEU A 283 5.34 -10.50 -5.43
N HIS A 284 5.08 -11.26 -4.37
CA HIS A 284 4.18 -12.40 -4.34
C HIS A 284 2.84 -11.98 -3.74
N PRO A 285 1.83 -11.61 -4.56
CA PRO A 285 0.46 -11.65 -4.06
C PRO A 285 0.22 -13.10 -3.62
N ALA A 286 -0.20 -13.29 -2.36
CA ALA A 286 -0.49 -14.63 -1.83
C ALA A 286 -1.31 -15.43 -2.85
N PRO A 287 -1.10 -16.76 -2.97
CA PRO A 287 -1.92 -17.55 -3.87
C PRO A 287 -3.38 -17.27 -3.54
N THR A 288 -4.12 -16.79 -4.53
CA THR A 288 -5.58 -16.82 -4.50
C THR A 288 -5.91 -18.26 -4.09
N THR A 289 -6.53 -18.43 -2.93
CA THR A 289 -7.18 -19.69 -2.57
C THR A 289 -7.90 -20.14 -3.83
N ALA A 290 -7.50 -21.29 -4.39
CA ALA A 290 -8.08 -21.78 -5.63
C ALA A 290 -9.59 -21.59 -5.50
N ALA A 291 -10.18 -20.88 -6.46
CA ALA A 291 -11.64 -20.88 -6.56
C ALA A 291 -12.06 -22.35 -6.49
N PRO A 292 -13.04 -22.72 -5.66
CA PRO A 292 -13.56 -24.08 -5.73
C PRO A 292 -13.89 -24.31 -7.21
N ASP A 293 -13.26 -25.34 -7.79
CA ASP A 293 -13.51 -25.73 -9.17
C ASP A 293 -15.02 -25.71 -9.35
N ASP A 294 -15.50 -24.90 -10.30
CA ASP A 294 -16.91 -24.89 -10.68
C ASP A 294 -17.28 -26.35 -10.95
N GLU A 295 -18.14 -26.87 -10.06
CA GLU A 295 -18.65 -28.22 -10.09
C GLU A 295 -19.08 -28.56 -11.51
N GLU A 296 -18.58 -29.71 -11.97
CA GLU A 296 -18.94 -30.40 -13.20
C GLU A 296 -20.33 -30.00 -13.72
N GLU A 297 -20.36 -29.14 -14.74
CA GLU A 297 -21.54 -28.91 -15.57
C GLU A 297 -22.01 -30.28 -16.08
N GLY A 298 -23.15 -30.69 -15.54
CA GLY A 298 -23.71 -32.02 -15.66
C GLY A 298 -23.85 -32.51 -17.10
N ASP A 299 -23.49 -33.77 -17.26
CA ASP A 299 -24.24 -34.82 -17.95
C ASP A 299 -25.51 -34.32 -18.68
N ARG A 300 -25.41 -34.15 -20.01
CA ARG A 300 -26.58 -34.15 -20.89
C ARG A 300 -26.60 -35.46 -21.67
N PRO A 301 -27.57 -36.35 -21.46
CA PRO A 301 -27.84 -37.42 -22.40
C PRO A 301 -28.50 -36.86 -23.68
N ALA A 302 -28.24 -37.56 -24.79
CA ALA A 302 -28.67 -37.29 -26.15
C ALA A 302 -30.20 -37.36 -26.35
#